data_AF-A0A6V7KDW9-F1
#
_entry.id   AF-A0A6V7KDW9-F1
#
_cell.length_a   1.000
_cell.length_b   1.000
_cell.length_c   1.000
_cell.angle_alpha   90.00
_cell.angle_beta   90.00
_cell.angle_gamma   90.00
#
_symmetry.space_group_name_H-M   'P 1'
#
loop_
_entity.id
_entity.type
_entity.pdbx_description
1 polymer ?
#
loop_
_entity_poly.entity_id
_entity_poly.type
_entity_poly.pdbx_seq_one_letter_code
_entity_poly.pdbx_strand_id
1 'polypeptide(L)' 'DVKRMYQQIPKPLTIQRINFTMFNHLDFLWANDAPTLLYNQVIHFIDNFFRKFHNDEN' A
#
# COMPACT_ATOMS: atom_id res chain seq x y z
N ASP A 1 17.24 -3.03 -0.34
CA ASP A 1 16.47 -4.19 -0.83
C ASP A 1 15.13 -4.24 -0.10
N VAL A 2 14.03 -3.98 -0.82
CA VAL A 2 12.67 -3.83 -0.25
C VAL A 2 12.14 -5.17 0.28
N LYS A 3 12.41 -6.27 -0.43
CA LYS A 3 11.94 -7.62 -0.04
C LYS A 3 12.61 -8.08 1.24
N ARG A 4 13.92 -7.86 1.35
CA ARG A 4 14.69 -8.19 2.55
C ARG A 4 14.17 -7.42 3.77
N MET A 5 13.88 -6.12 3.63
CA MET A 5 13.31 -5.33 4.71
C MET A 5 11.93 -5.85 5.13
N TYR A 6 11.07 -6.15 4.16
CA TYR A 6 9.72 -6.69 4.43
C TYR A 6 9.75 -7.97 5.27
N GLN A 7 10.69 -8.88 4.98
CA GLN A 7 10.88 -10.12 5.74
C GLN A 7 11.34 -9.90 7.19
N GLN A 8 11.87 -8.73 7.52
CA GLN A 8 12.34 -8.40 8.87
C GLN A 8 11.25 -7.77 9.74
N ILE A 9 10.09 -7.40 9.17
CA ILE A 9 9.00 -6.76 9.90
C ILE A 9 8.22 -7.84 10.68
N PRO A 10 8.02 -7.72 12.00
CA PRO A 10 7.38 -8.76 12.82
C PRO A 10 5.92 -9.08 12.47
N LYS A 11 5.18 -8.10 11.94
CA LYS A 11 3.76 -8.24 11.55
C LYS A 11 3.48 -7.44 10.28
N PRO A 12 3.99 -7.89 9.13
CA PRO A 12 3.77 -7.17 7.89
C PRO A 12 2.33 -7.42 7.43
N LEU A 13 1.58 -6.35 7.16
CA LEU A 13 0.18 -6.45 6.73
C LEU A 13 0.05 -6.77 5.24
N THR A 14 0.85 -6.10 4.41
CA THR A 14 0.82 -6.28 2.95
C THR A 14 2.10 -5.76 2.30
N ILE A 15 2.44 -6.31 1.13
CA ILE A 15 3.43 -5.79 0.20
C ILE A 15 2.83 -5.79 -1.20
N GLN A 16 2.80 -4.63 -1.84
CA GLN A 16 2.30 -4.49 -3.19
C GLN A 16 3.35 -3.85 -4.09
N ARG A 17 3.55 -4.44 -5.26
CA ARG A 17 4.39 -3.87 -6.30
C ARG A 17 3.52 -3.05 -7.24
N ILE A 18 3.96 -1.82 -7.53
CA ILE A 18 3.33 -0.98 -8.53
C ILE A 18 3.66 -1.57 -9.91
N ASN A 19 2.63 -1.90 -10.69
CA ASN A 19 2.76 -2.47 -12.04
C ASN A 19 3.05 -1.38 -13.09
N PHE A 20 4.01 -0.50 -12.79
CA PHE A 20 4.47 0.53 -13.72
C PHE A 20 6.00 0.58 -13.64
N THR A 21 6.66 0.14 -14.71
CA THR A 21 8.12 -0.05 -14.75
C THR A 21 8.90 1.25 -14.72
N MET A 22 8.28 2.36 -15.12
CA MET A 22 8.87 3.70 -15.05
C MET A 22 8.61 4.41 -13.73
N PHE A 23 7.83 3.80 -12.82
CA PHE A 23 7.52 4.38 -11.51
C PHE A 23 8.79 4.46 -10.67
N ASN A 24 9.25 5.67 -10.42
CA ASN A 24 10.45 5.98 -9.65
C ASN A 24 10.09 6.53 -8.27
N HIS A 25 11.10 6.98 -7.51
CA HIS A 25 10.90 7.46 -6.15
C HIS A 25 10.05 8.75 -6.07
N LEU A 26 10.20 9.68 -7.01
CA LEU A 26 9.46 10.95 -6.99
C LEU A 26 8.00 10.77 -7.38
N ASP A 27 7.69 9.73 -8.15
CA ASP A 27 6.33 9.45 -8.59
C ASP A 27 5.40 9.08 -7.43
N PHE A 28 5.94 8.60 -6.30
CA PHE A 28 5.18 8.38 -5.07
C PHE A 28 4.58 9.66 -4.47
N LEU A 29 5.10 10.83 -4.84
CA LEU A 29 4.66 12.12 -4.32
C LEU A 29 3.95 12.95 -5.40
N TRP A 30 4.51 12.98 -6.61
CA TRP A 30 4.16 14.00 -7.61
C TRP A 30 3.72 13.46 -8.97
N ALA A 31 3.66 12.15 -9.18
CA ALA A 31 3.13 11.65 -10.45
C ALA A 31 1.64 12.00 -10.58
N ASN A 32 1.26 12.48 -11.77
CA ASN A 32 -0.13 12.76 -12.10
C ASN A 32 -1.02 11.50 -11.99
N ASP A 33 -0.43 10.34 -12.29
CA ASP A 33 -1.09 9.04 -12.23
C ASP A 33 -0.94 8.35 -10.84
N ALA A 34 -0.30 8.99 -9.86
CA ALA A 34 -0.18 8.44 -8.50
C ALA A 34 -1.54 8.13 -7.84
N PRO A 35 -2.60 8.95 -8.00
CA PRO A 35 -3.90 8.63 -7.43
C PRO A 35 -4.48 7.31 -7.92
N THR A 36 -4.36 7.02 -9.22
CA THR A 36 -4.91 5.82 -9.84
C THR A 36 -4.01 4.60 -9.62
N LEU A 37 -2.68 4.79 -9.63
CA LEU A 37 -1.71 3.70 -9.49
C LEU A 37 -1.46 3.27 -8.04
N LEU A 38 -1.63 4.18 -7.07
CA LEU A 38 -1.25 3.93 -5.67
C LEU A 38 -2.31 4.39 -4.67
N TYR A 39 -2.72 5.67 -4.67
CA TYR A 39 -3.46 6.22 -3.53
C TYR A 39 -4.83 5.59 -3.32
N ASN A 40 -5.59 5.35 -4.38
CA ASN A 40 -6.90 4.70 -4.28
C ASN A 40 -6.80 3.31 -3.63
N GLN A 41 -5.74 2.56 -3.95
CA GLN A 41 -5.52 1.23 -3.39
C GLN A 41 -5.18 1.29 -1.91
N VAL A 42 -4.36 2.27 -1.51
CA VAL A 42 -4.00 2.50 -0.09
C VAL A 42 -5.23 2.92 0.72
N ILE A 43 -6.04 3.85 0.21
CA ILE A 43 -7.27 4.30 0.88
C ILE A 43 -8.23 3.14 1.07
N HIS A 44 -8.51 2.37 0.01
CA HIS A 44 -9.37 1.19 0.12
C HIS A 44 -8.83 0.15 1.09
N PHE A 45 -7.50 -0.04 1.15
CA PHE A 45 -6.90 -0.94 2.13
C PHE A 45 -7.16 -0.46 3.57
N ILE A 46 -6.97 0.84 3.83
CA ILE A 46 -7.20 1.46 5.15
C ILE A 46 -8.68 1.33 5.53
N ASP A 47 -9.61 1.63 4.62
CA ASP A 47 -11.05 1.53 4.86
C ASP A 47 -11.49 0.09 5.18
N ASN A 48 -11.00 -0.87 4.38
CA ASN A 48 -11.30 -2.28 4.58
C ASN A 48 -10.69 -2.81 5.88
N PHE A 49 -9.50 -2.35 6.24
CA PHE A 49 -8.87 -2.64 7.51
C PHE A 49 -9.79 -2.17 8.64
N PHE A 50 -10.12 -0.87 8.71
CA PHE A 50 -10.98 -0.35 9.79
C PHE A 50 -12.36 -1.02 9.86
N ARG A 51 -13.00 -1.31 8.72
CA ARG A 51 -14.27 -2.05 8.70
C ARG A 51 -14.14 -3.45 9.28
N LYS A 52 -13.07 -4.17 8.94
CA LYS A 52 -12.83 -5.51 9.48
C LYS A 52 -12.66 -5.45 11.01
N PHE A 53 -11.82 -4.55 11.51
CA PHE A 53 -11.62 -4.38 12.95
C PHE A 53 -12.92 -4.03 13.69
N HIS A 54 -13.75 -3.15 13.14
CA HIS A 54 -15.03 -2.79 13.78
C HIS A 54 -16.04 -3.95 13.81
N ASN A 55 -16.03 -4.81 12.79
CA ASN A 55 -16.92 -5.97 12.75
C ASN A 55 -16.45 -7.11 13.66
N ASP A 56 -15.16 -7.18 13.99
CA ASP A 56 -14.59 -8.21 14.87
C ASP A 56 -14.84 -7.91 16.38
N GLU A 57 -15.31 -6.70 16.73
CA GLU A 57 -15.68 -6.29 18.09
C GLU A 57 -17.18 -6.43 18.44
N ASN A 58 -18.04 -6.70 17.45
CA ASN A 58 -19.49 -6.96 17.62
C ASN A 58 -19.81 -8.46 17.56
#